data_AF-A0A9W9SRA8-F1
#
_entry.id   AF-A0A9W9SRA8-F1
#
_cell.length_a   1.000
_cell.length_b   1.000
_cell.length_c   1.000
_cell.angle_alpha   90.00
_cell.angle_beta   90.00
_cell.angle_gamma   90.00
#
_symmetry.space_group_name_H-M   'P 1'
#
loop_
_entity.id
_entity.type
_entity.pdbx_description
1 polymer ?
#
loop_
_entity_poly.entity_id
_entity_poly.type
_entity_poly.pdbx_seq_one_letter_code
_entity_poly.pdbx_strand_id
1 'polypeptide(L)' 'MRLKKPHLKDNPPNQQCLLCDRYFCVDHKGKEDGVCEINHETYYRNHPAAQNYLYRTYEDWKKDYEEMMADEMSGNEG' A
#
# COMPACT_ATOMS: atom_id res chain seq x y z
N MET A 1 -17.90 12.73 19.32
CA MET A 1 -16.47 13.09 19.35
C MET A 1 -15.67 11.82 19.63
N ARG A 2 -14.77 11.39 18.73
CA ARG A 2 -13.92 10.22 18.97
C ARG A 2 -12.89 10.59 20.04
N LEU A 3 -12.94 9.94 21.21
CA LEU A 3 -11.95 10.10 22.27
C LEU A 3 -10.59 9.66 21.73
N LYS A 4 -9.68 10.62 21.49
CA LYS A 4 -8.27 10.34 21.22
C LYS A 4 -7.67 9.76 22.50
N LYS A 5 -7.26 8.49 22.46
CA LYS A 5 -6.57 7.83 23.57
C LYS A 5 -5.20 8.52 23.76
N PRO A 6 -4.91 9.11 24.93
CA PRO A 6 -3.73 9.97 25.14
C PRO A 6 -2.37 9.25 25.09
N HIS A 7 -2.37 7.92 24.94
CA HIS A 7 -1.15 7.10 24.89
C HIS A 7 -0.76 6.68 23.46
N LEU A 8 -1.62 6.91 22.46
CA LEU A 8 -1.24 6.80 21.06
C LEU A 8 -0.55 8.11 20.68
N LYS A 9 0.77 8.17 20.88
CA LYS A 9 1.60 9.15 20.17
C LYS A 9 1.52 8.76 18.70
N ASP A 10 0.62 9.39 17.95
CA ASP A 10 0.65 9.33 16.50
C ASP A 10 1.96 10.00 16.07
N ASN A 11 3.02 9.22 15.90
CA ASN A 11 4.23 9.69 15.26
C ASN A 11 3.83 10.27 13.89
N PRO A 12 4.38 11.43 13.47
CA PRO A 12 4.00 12.02 12.20
C PRO A 12 4.26 11.01 11.09
N PRO A 13 3.33 10.89 10.11
CA PRO A 13 3.54 9.97 9.02
C PRO A 13 4.80 10.38 8.25
N ASN A 14 5.64 9.39 7.96
CA ASN A 14 6.92 9.58 7.30
C ASN A 14 7.00 8.81 5.99
N GLN A 15 6.02 7.95 5.69
CA GLN A 15 5.99 7.10 4.51
C GLN A 15 4.58 7.08 3.91
N GLN A 16 4.50 6.88 2.60
CA GLN A 16 3.27 6.68 1.85
C GLN A 16 3.17 5.21 1.42
N CYS A 17 2.00 4.61 1.63
CA CYS A 17 1.76 3.20 1.33
C CYS A 17 1.67 2.96 -0.18
N LEU A 18 2.49 2.04 -0.70
CA LEU A 18 2.48 1.63 -2.11
C LEU A 18 1.12 1.08 -2.57
N LEU A 19 0.35 0.49 -1.65
CA LEU A 19 -0.91 -0.19 -2.00
C LEU A 19 -2.15 0.68 -1.90
N CYS A 20 -2.11 1.78 -1.13
CA CYS A 20 -3.32 2.57 -0.86
C CYS A 20 -3.12 4.08 -0.80
N ASP A 21 -1.92 4.56 -1.10
CA ASP A 21 -1.54 5.98 -1.07
C ASP A 21 -1.78 6.69 0.27
N ARG A 22 -1.97 5.91 1.34
CA ARG A 22 -2.15 6.45 2.68
C ARG A 22 -0.80 6.67 3.34
N TYR A 23 -0.69 7.82 3.96
CA TYR A 23 0.41 8.15 4.84
C TYR A 23 0.37 7.31 6.13
N PHE A 24 1.51 6.71 6.50
CA PHE A 24 1.67 5.92 7.73
C PHE A 24 2.99 6.28 8.44
N CYS A 25 3.07 5.99 9.74
CA CYS A 25 4.27 6.20 10.54
C CYS A 25 5.03 4.89 10.73
N VAL A 26 6.24 4.96 11.29
CA VAL A 26 7.09 3.80 11.56
C VAL A 26 6.40 2.72 12.40
N ASP A 27 5.54 3.12 13.34
CA ASP A 27 4.81 2.18 14.22
C ASP A 27 3.65 1.47 13.51
N HIS A 28 3.16 2.05 12.40
CA HIS A 28 2.10 1.49 11.56
C HIS A 28 2.64 0.99 10.23
N LYS A 29 3.93 0.60 10.20
CA LYS A 29 4.53 -0.09 9.06
C LYS A 29 4.11 -1.56 9.08
N GLY A 30 3.65 -2.05 7.93
CA GLY A 30 3.30 -3.44 7.72
C GLY A 30 4.52 -4.35 7.64
N LYS A 31 4.28 -5.63 7.37
CA LYS A 31 5.35 -6.63 7.22
C LYS A 31 6.26 -6.32 6.02
N GLU A 32 5.66 -5.88 4.93
CA GLU A 32 6.37 -5.52 3.69
C GLU A 32 6.83 -4.07 3.75
N ASP A 33 8.00 -3.79 3.18
CA ASP A 33 8.54 -2.43 3.12
C ASP A 33 7.66 -1.52 2.25
N GLY A 34 7.47 -0.27 2.68
CA GLY A 34 6.58 0.67 1.97
C GLY A 34 5.08 0.36 2.05
N VAL A 35 4.66 -0.63 2.85
CA VAL A 35 3.23 -0.97 3.04
C VAL A 35 2.83 -0.67 4.49
N CYS A 36 1.66 -0.05 4.69
CA CYS A 36 1.14 0.21 6.03
C CYS A 36 0.56 -1.06 6.71
N GLU A 37 0.54 -1.10 8.04
CA GLU A 37 -0.03 -2.19 8.86
C GLU A 37 -1.57 -2.20 8.89
N ILE A 38 -2.21 -1.26 8.19
CA ILE A 38 -3.66 -1.31 8.02
C ILE A 38 -4.01 -2.58 7.25
N ASN A 39 -5.10 -3.23 7.65
CA ASN A 39 -5.64 -4.38 6.93
C ASN A 39 -6.13 -3.94 5.53
N HIS A 40 -5.19 -3.86 4.59
CA HIS A 40 -5.38 -3.41 3.22
C HIS A 40 -6.47 -4.24 2.55
N GLU A 41 -6.43 -5.55 2.78
CA GLU A 41 -7.43 -6.48 2.29
C GLU A 41 -8.84 -6.13 2.79
N THR A 42 -9.00 -5.75 4.05
CA THR A 42 -10.29 -5.30 4.59
C THR A 42 -10.71 -3.95 3.99
N TYR A 43 -9.79 -3.01 3.79
CA TYR A 43 -10.10 -1.74 3.13
C TYR A 43 -10.58 -1.97 1.70
N TYR A 44 -9.84 -2.78 0.94
CA TYR A 44 -10.13 -3.20 -0.43
C TYR A 44 -11.50 -3.88 -0.55
N ARG A 45 -11.83 -4.80 0.37
CA ARG A 45 -13.14 -5.48 0.40
C ARG A 45 -14.29 -4.53 0.72
N ASN A 46 -14.07 -3.57 1.62
CA ASN A 46 -15.11 -2.63 2.06
C ASN A 46 -15.32 -1.44 1.11
N HIS A 47 -14.42 -1.21 0.17
CA HIS A 47 -14.50 -0.09 -0.77
C HIS A 47 -14.42 -0.61 -2.22
N PRO A 48 -15.54 -1.05 -2.80
CA PRO A 48 -15.57 -1.58 -4.17
C PRO A 48 -15.00 -0.60 -5.21
N ALA A 49 -15.23 0.70 -5.02
CA ALA A 49 -14.67 1.73 -5.89
C ALA A 49 -13.13 1.77 -5.88
N ALA A 50 -12.49 1.36 -4.77
CA ALA A 50 -11.04 1.32 -4.64
C ALA A 50 -10.40 0.13 -5.39
N GLN A 51 -11.18 -0.89 -5.74
CA GLN A 51 -10.69 -2.06 -6.47
C GLN A 51 -10.28 -1.74 -7.91
N ASN A 52 -10.68 -0.58 -8.43
CA ASN A 52 -10.31 -0.13 -9.76
C ASN A 52 -8.90 0.48 -9.83
N TYR A 53 -8.31 0.85 -8.70
CA TYR A 53 -7.03 1.58 -8.67
C TYR A 53 -6.07 1.13 -7.56
N LEU A 54 -6.47 0.21 -6.68
CA LEU A 54 -5.61 -0.37 -5.64
C LEU A 54 -5.43 -1.87 -5.87
N TYR A 55 -4.26 -2.40 -5.54
CA TYR A 55 -4.00 -3.85 -5.54
C TYR A 55 -4.44 -4.47 -4.22
N ARG A 56 -5.09 -5.64 -4.25
CA ARG A 56 -5.57 -6.29 -3.01
C ARG A 56 -4.42 -6.66 -2.07
N THR A 57 -3.34 -7.23 -2.60
CA THR A 57 -2.15 -7.65 -1.85
C THR A 57 -0.87 -7.04 -2.42
N TYR A 58 0.22 -7.10 -1.65
CA TYR A 58 1.55 -6.73 -2.13
C TYR A 58 2.03 -7.64 -3.27
N GLU A 59 1.65 -8.91 -3.24
CA GLU A 59 2.02 -9.88 -4.28
C GLU A 59 1.38 -9.51 -5.63
N ASP A 60 0.13 -9.04 -5.62
CA ASP A 60 -0.56 -8.56 -6.83
C ASP A 60 0.17 -7.35 -7.43
N TRP A 61 0.54 -6.37 -6.60
CA TRP A 61 1.31 -5.19 -7.02
C TRP A 61 2.69 -5.59 -7.57
N LYS A 62 3.41 -6.46 -6.85
CA LYS A 62 4.76 -6.88 -7.20
C LYS A 62 4.78 -7.59 -8.56
N LYS A 63 3.81 -8.47 -8.82
CA LYS A 63 3.70 -9.18 -10.09
C LYS A 63 3.51 -8.21 -11.26
N ASP A 64 2.59 -7.25 -11.13
CA ASP A 64 2.32 -6.26 -12.19
C ASP A 64 3.55 -5.35 -12.43
N TYR A 65 4.25 -4.95 -11.37
CA TYR A 65 5.50 -4.21 -11.46
C TYR A 65 6.61 -4.99 -12.19
N GLU A 66 6.78 -6.26 -11.85
CA GLU A 66 7.76 -7.14 -12.51
C GLU A 66 7.42 -7.39 -13.98
N GLU A 67 6.13 -7.56 -14.31
CA GLU A 67 5.66 -7.72 -15.69
C GLU A 67 5.90 -6.45 -16.53
N MET A 68 5.58 -5.26 -16.00
CA MET A 68 5.87 -3.99 -16.67
C MET A 68 7.36 -3.79 -16.92
N MET A 69 8.20 -4.11 -15.92
CA MET A 69 9.66 -4.02 -16.07
C MET A 69 10.22 -5.03 -17.08
N ALA A 70 9.63 -6.22 -17.18
CA ALA A 70 10.04 -7.22 -18.16
C ALA A 70 9.66 -6.81 -19.60
N ASP A 71 8.49 -6.22 -19.80
CA ASP A 71 8.04 -5.73 -21.11
C ASP A 71 8.92 -4.57 -21.61
N GLU A 72 9.25 -3.62 -20.73
CA GLU A 72 10.13 -2.48 -21.06
C GLU A 72 11.55 -2.93 -21.45
N MET A 73 12.06 -4.01 -20.83
CA MET A 73 13.35 -4.62 -21.17
C MET A 73 13.30 -5.49 -22.44
N SER A 74 12.11 -5.91 -22.89
CA SER A 74 11.92 -6.72 -24.10
C SER A 74 11.72 -5.89 -25.38
N GLY A 75 11.55 -4.56 -25.27
CA GLY A 75 11.29 -3.67 -26.40
C GLY A 75 12.50 -3.24 -27.23
N ASN A 76 13.69 -3.81 -27.01
CA ASN A 76 14.93 -3.44 -27.71
C ASN A 76 15.50 -4.55 -28.61
N GLU A 77 14.64 -5.31 -29.28
CA GLU A 77 15.02 -6.16 -30.41
C GLU A 77 14.35 -5.67 -31.70
N GLY A 78 15.09 -4.85 -32.47
CA GLY A 78 15.13 -4.82 -33.94
C GLY A 78 13.88 -4.42 -34.72
#